data_AF-A0A523T6I7-F1
#
_entry.id   AF-A0A523T6I7-F1
#
_cell.length_a   1.000
_cell.length_b   1.000
_cell.length_c   1.000
_cell.angle_alpha   90.00
_cell.angle_beta   90.00
_cell.angle_gamma   90.00
#
_symmetry.space_group_name_H-M   'P 1'
#
loop_
_entity.id
_entity.type
_entity.pdbx_description
1 polymer ?
#
loop_
_entity_poly.entity_id
_entity_poly.type
_entity_poly.pdbx_seq_one_letter_code
_entity_poly.pdbx_strand_id
1 'polypeptide(L)'
;MKPFTSKEGLRSQNSPLIEEKDIFPDLVEKKGTSLFLGKYPLNVVIAVLKKKNFFKEAQKRKLWPLEFNLDSSEFPLQRFQIFYKVKKPENIVVDLKIKEGTFRPKKEFEVDLSLSNFKFLILEWLTLQNPLLRFSKERSPLPGQKYPGLGSGKKVVDIFVYVARLDRLDGLLAFPAYFHNALLFSRYFSFLNPEKQGEVFAIRKSFPDVSFKQLAWIVHLSCLKEKDEKIYEWKAEELVYPLNKTLKRYFNSKDYNKKVKESQKRLKFSIDWECYKKKQDEQGEQGV
;
A
#
# COMPACT_ATOMS: atom_id res chain seq x y z
N MET A 1 -66.63 -30.51 54.35
CA MET A 1 -65.98 -31.46 55.29
C MET A 1 -64.51 -31.58 54.85
N LYS A 2 -63.56 -31.20 55.70
CA LYS A 2 -62.08 -31.25 55.51
C LYS A 2 -61.58 -32.72 55.42
N PRO A 3 -60.27 -33.05 55.20
CA PRO A 3 -59.09 -32.36 54.59
C PRO A 3 -58.17 -33.32 53.74
N PHE A 4 -56.86 -32.96 53.60
CA PHE A 4 -55.63 -33.69 53.14
C PHE A 4 -55.12 -33.27 51.75
N THR A 5 -53.85 -32.91 51.48
CA THR A 5 -52.58 -32.70 52.23
C THR A 5 -51.57 -32.05 51.25
N SER A 6 -50.77 -31.05 51.66
CA SER A 6 -49.28 -31.04 51.76
C SER A 6 -48.49 -31.34 50.44
N LYS A 7 -47.40 -30.67 50.03
CA LYS A 7 -46.23 -30.11 50.71
C LYS A 7 -45.46 -29.10 49.82
N GLU A 8 -44.85 -28.12 50.49
CA GLU A 8 -43.47 -27.59 50.37
C GLU A 8 -42.85 -27.22 49.00
N GLY A 9 -42.27 -26.01 48.95
CA GLY A 9 -41.14 -25.74 48.05
C GLY A 9 -40.81 -24.26 47.82
N LEU A 10 -40.32 -23.55 48.84
CA LEU A 10 -39.56 -22.31 48.63
C LEU A 10 -38.28 -22.64 47.84
N ARG A 11 -38.01 -21.94 46.73
CA ARG A 11 -36.64 -21.70 46.26
C ARG A 11 -36.54 -20.39 45.50
N SER A 12 -35.95 -19.42 46.20
CA SER A 12 -35.23 -18.29 45.63
C SER A 12 -34.23 -18.81 44.59
N GLN A 13 -34.28 -18.28 43.37
CA GLN A 13 -33.15 -18.35 42.45
C GLN A 13 -32.69 -16.92 42.17
N ASN A 14 -31.64 -16.53 42.90
CA ASN A 14 -30.72 -15.48 42.50
C ASN A 14 -30.24 -15.78 41.07
N SER A 15 -30.74 -15.02 40.11
CA SER A 15 -30.14 -14.98 38.77
C SER A 15 -28.85 -14.15 38.88
N PRO A 16 -27.68 -14.66 38.44
CA PRO A 16 -26.49 -13.83 38.39
C PRO A 16 -26.71 -12.68 37.40
N LEU A 17 -26.45 -11.46 37.85
CA LEU A 17 -26.64 -10.18 37.14
C LEU A 17 -25.64 -9.94 35.98
N ILE A 18 -25.01 -10.98 35.46
CA ILE A 18 -23.97 -10.88 34.43
C ILE A 18 -24.16 -12.04 33.45
N GLU A 19 -24.47 -11.72 32.19
CA GLU A 19 -24.54 -12.72 31.11
C GLU A 19 -23.10 -13.07 30.68
N GLU A 20 -22.80 -14.31 30.28
CA GLU A 20 -21.43 -14.76 29.90
C GLU A 20 -20.74 -13.87 28.85
N LYS A 21 -21.54 -13.19 28.01
CA LYS A 21 -21.10 -12.23 26.99
C LYS A 21 -20.54 -10.90 27.56
N ASP A 22 -20.80 -10.62 28.84
CA ASP A 22 -20.29 -9.42 29.54
C ASP A 22 -18.96 -9.69 30.26
N ILE A 23 -18.51 -10.96 30.33
CA ILE A 23 -17.29 -11.38 31.04
C ILE A 23 -16.07 -11.40 30.10
N PHE A 24 -16.27 -11.46 28.77
CA PHE A 24 -15.16 -11.52 27.80
C PHE A 24 -15.41 -10.70 26.52
N PRO A 25 -15.25 -9.37 26.54
CA PRO A 25 -15.24 -8.57 25.32
C PRO A 25 -14.02 -8.87 24.42
N ASP A 26 -12.93 -9.38 25.03
CA ASP A 26 -11.60 -9.46 24.42
C ASP A 26 -11.10 -10.89 24.09
N LEU A 27 -11.97 -11.92 24.12
CA LEU A 27 -11.60 -13.30 23.73
C LEU A 27 -12.36 -13.83 22.51
N VAL A 28 -12.75 -12.95 21.58
CA VAL A 28 -12.86 -13.40 20.19
C VAL A 28 -11.44 -13.48 19.65
N GLU A 29 -10.77 -14.62 19.83
CA GLU A 29 -9.58 -14.95 19.05
C GLU A 29 -9.93 -14.68 17.58
N LYS A 30 -9.40 -13.60 17.01
CA LYS A 30 -9.51 -13.33 15.57
C LYS A 30 -8.82 -14.49 14.88
N LYS A 31 -9.58 -15.52 14.51
CA LYS A 31 -9.07 -16.66 13.76
C LYS A 31 -8.62 -16.14 12.41
N GLY A 32 -7.30 -15.94 12.27
CA GLY A 32 -6.67 -15.70 10.98
C GLY A 32 -7.03 -16.82 10.01
N THR A 33 -6.90 -16.56 8.72
CA THR A 33 -7.16 -17.55 7.67
C THR A 33 -5.87 -18.15 7.15
N SER A 34 -5.85 -19.45 6.84
CA SER A 34 -4.74 -20.10 6.13
C SER A 34 -4.71 -19.77 4.64
N LEU A 35 -5.75 -19.09 4.13
CA LEU A 35 -5.92 -18.75 2.73
C LEU A 35 -5.46 -17.31 2.44
N PHE A 36 -4.74 -17.13 1.34
CA PHE A 36 -4.43 -15.81 0.82
C PHE A 36 -5.73 -15.13 0.32
N LEU A 37 -5.93 -13.89 0.75
CA LEU A 37 -7.16 -13.10 0.64
C LEU A 37 -8.42 -13.82 1.15
N GLY A 38 -8.26 -14.81 2.04
CA GLY A 38 -9.37 -15.64 2.52
C GLY A 38 -9.95 -16.60 1.48
N LYS A 39 -9.34 -16.71 0.29
CA LYS A 39 -9.91 -17.45 -0.87
C LYS A 39 -8.96 -18.48 -1.46
N TYR A 40 -7.66 -18.18 -1.47
CA TYR A 40 -6.68 -18.93 -2.25
C TYR A 40 -5.74 -19.73 -1.34
N PRO A 41 -5.72 -21.07 -1.45
CA PRO A 41 -4.69 -21.86 -0.80
C PRO A 41 -3.29 -21.45 -1.24
N LEU A 42 -2.32 -21.47 -0.32
CA LEU A 42 -0.97 -20.97 -0.60
C LEU A 42 -0.27 -21.70 -1.76
N ASN A 43 -0.53 -23.01 -1.94
CA ASN A 43 -0.01 -23.78 -3.07
C ASN A 43 -0.53 -23.25 -4.43
N VAL A 44 -1.77 -22.76 -4.49
CA VAL A 44 -2.35 -22.12 -5.69
C VAL A 44 -1.65 -20.79 -5.97
N VAL A 45 -1.42 -19.97 -4.95
CA VAL A 45 -0.67 -18.71 -5.07
C VAL A 45 0.74 -18.97 -5.63
N ILE A 46 1.43 -19.97 -5.06
CA ILE A 46 2.75 -20.42 -5.52
C ILE A 46 2.71 -20.89 -6.98
N ALA A 47 1.69 -21.65 -7.37
CA ALA A 47 1.53 -22.09 -8.77
C ALA A 47 1.34 -20.91 -9.73
N VAL A 48 0.60 -19.87 -9.32
CA VAL A 48 0.45 -18.63 -10.11
C VAL A 48 1.78 -17.89 -10.24
N LEU A 49 2.55 -17.75 -9.15
CA LEU A 49 3.89 -17.14 -9.19
C LEU A 49 4.82 -17.90 -10.15
N LYS A 50 4.79 -19.24 -10.12
CA LYS A 50 5.52 -20.09 -11.07
C LYS A 50 5.08 -19.84 -12.51
N LYS A 51 3.77 -19.83 -12.79
CA LYS A 51 3.20 -19.56 -14.13
C LYS A 51 3.57 -18.17 -14.65
N LYS A 52 3.71 -17.19 -13.76
CA LYS A 52 4.13 -15.81 -14.08
C LYS A 52 5.65 -15.64 -14.13
N ASN A 53 6.41 -16.72 -14.19
CA ASN A 53 7.88 -16.77 -14.29
C ASN A 53 8.64 -16.16 -13.11
N PHE A 54 8.00 -15.91 -11.96
CA PHE A 54 8.67 -15.34 -10.78
C PHE A 54 9.86 -16.20 -10.34
N PHE A 55 9.72 -17.53 -10.35
CA PHE A 55 10.78 -18.45 -9.90
C PHE A 55 11.95 -18.49 -10.89
N LYS A 56 11.67 -18.46 -12.19
CA LYS A 56 12.71 -18.37 -13.22
C LYS A 56 13.51 -17.08 -13.07
N GLU A 57 12.85 -15.97 -12.75
CA GLU A 57 13.52 -14.69 -12.50
C GLU A 57 14.36 -14.71 -11.22
N ALA A 58 13.85 -15.32 -10.15
CA ALA A 58 14.58 -15.48 -8.90
C ALA A 58 15.86 -16.32 -9.12
N GLN A 59 15.75 -17.45 -9.82
CA GLN A 59 16.89 -18.31 -10.18
C GLN A 59 17.94 -17.57 -11.02
N LYS A 60 17.52 -16.84 -12.07
CA LYS A 60 18.43 -16.02 -12.89
C LYS A 60 19.20 -14.98 -12.07
N ARG A 61 18.64 -14.54 -10.94
CA ARG A 61 19.23 -13.56 -10.02
C ARG A 61 19.96 -14.22 -8.84
N LYS A 62 20.14 -15.54 -8.86
CA LYS A 62 20.72 -16.33 -7.77
C LYS A 62 19.96 -16.22 -6.44
N LEU A 63 18.67 -15.86 -6.49
CA LEU A 63 17.74 -15.78 -5.36
C LEU A 63 16.94 -17.09 -5.24
N TRP A 64 17.61 -18.21 -5.00
CA TRP A 64 16.97 -19.51 -4.84
C TRP A 64 17.72 -20.38 -3.82
N PRO A 65 17.04 -21.16 -2.96
CA PRO A 65 15.59 -21.37 -2.84
C PRO A 65 14.83 -20.20 -2.21
N LEU A 66 13.50 -20.21 -2.36
CA LEU A 66 12.58 -19.23 -1.80
C LEU A 66 11.71 -19.86 -0.70
N GLU A 67 11.56 -19.12 0.40
CA GLU A 67 10.69 -19.46 1.52
C GLU A 67 9.50 -18.51 1.57
N PHE A 68 8.32 -19.02 1.97
CA PHE A 68 7.06 -18.27 1.94
C PHE A 68 6.47 -18.15 3.34
N ASN A 69 5.96 -16.97 3.66
CA ASN A 69 5.20 -16.73 4.88
C ASN A 69 3.89 -16.01 4.55
N LEU A 70 2.81 -16.42 5.20
CA LEU A 70 1.53 -15.74 5.16
C LEU A 70 1.08 -15.51 6.61
N ASP A 71 1.09 -14.25 7.02
CA ASP A 71 0.51 -13.82 8.29
C ASP A 71 -0.87 -13.23 8.02
N SER A 72 -1.86 -13.75 8.73
CA SER A 72 -3.27 -13.38 8.62
C SER A 72 -3.89 -13.07 9.99
N SER A 73 -3.08 -12.83 11.01
CA SER A 73 -3.53 -12.46 12.36
C SER A 73 -4.40 -11.19 12.38
N GLU A 74 -4.18 -10.27 11.43
CA GLU A 74 -4.93 -9.03 11.24
C GLU A 74 -5.98 -9.09 10.11
N PHE A 75 -6.45 -10.29 9.73
CA PHE A 75 -7.40 -10.46 8.63
C PHE A 75 -8.62 -9.50 8.78
N PRO A 76 -9.03 -8.77 7.72
CA PRO A 76 -8.73 -8.97 6.30
C PRO A 76 -7.37 -8.44 5.81
N LEU A 77 -6.61 -7.73 6.65
CA LEU A 77 -5.24 -7.37 6.32
C LEU A 77 -4.34 -8.57 6.48
N GLN A 78 -3.56 -8.86 5.44
CA GLN A 78 -2.61 -9.96 5.44
C GLN A 78 -1.24 -9.48 5.02
N ARG A 79 -0.22 -10.12 5.58
CA ARG A 79 1.17 -9.92 5.19
C ARG A 79 1.72 -11.17 4.54
N PHE A 80 1.96 -11.10 3.24
CA PHE A 80 2.58 -12.15 2.45
C PHE A 80 4.04 -11.81 2.18
N GLN A 81 4.95 -12.71 2.57
CA GLN A 81 6.38 -12.49 2.46
C GLN A 81 7.06 -13.64 1.71
N ILE A 82 8.09 -13.27 0.95
CA ILE A 82 8.98 -14.21 0.26
C ILE A 82 10.40 -13.91 0.70
N PHE A 83 11.12 -14.92 1.16
CA PHE A 83 12.49 -14.83 1.65
C PHE A 83 13.44 -15.67 0.80
N TYR A 84 14.70 -15.27 0.74
CA TYR A 84 15.78 -16.11 0.23
C TYR A 84 16.28 -17.05 1.32
N LYS A 85 16.22 -18.38 1.08
CA LYS A 85 16.68 -19.48 1.96
C LYS A 85 16.02 -19.61 3.34
N VAL A 86 16.02 -18.55 4.16
CA VAL A 86 15.57 -18.59 5.56
C VAL A 86 14.70 -17.38 5.85
N LYS A 87 13.61 -17.57 6.61
CA LYS A 87 12.67 -16.54 7.06
C LYS A 87 13.28 -15.56 8.07
N LYS A 88 14.23 -14.74 7.61
CA LYS A 88 14.86 -13.67 8.40
C LYS A 88 14.67 -12.30 7.73
N PRO A 89 14.57 -11.20 8.49
CA PRO A 89 14.35 -9.86 7.93
C PRO A 89 15.35 -9.44 6.85
N GLU A 90 16.63 -9.80 6.99
CA GLU A 90 17.69 -9.53 6.03
C GLU A 90 17.57 -10.30 4.72
N ASN A 91 16.75 -11.37 4.68
CA ASN A 91 16.54 -12.22 3.52
C ASN A 91 15.26 -11.90 2.76
N ILE A 92 14.49 -10.88 3.16
CA ILE A 92 13.24 -10.51 2.51
C ILE A 92 13.50 -10.13 1.06
N VAL A 93 12.81 -10.83 0.14
CA VAL A 93 12.75 -10.54 -1.30
C VAL A 93 11.45 -9.80 -1.64
N VAL A 94 10.34 -10.24 -1.05
CA VAL A 94 9.02 -9.61 -1.17
C VAL A 94 8.42 -9.43 0.22
N ASP A 95 7.88 -8.25 0.49
CA ASP A 95 7.05 -7.96 1.66
C ASP A 95 5.79 -7.24 1.18
N LEU A 96 4.64 -7.90 1.26
CA LEU A 96 3.37 -7.41 0.76
C LEU A 96 2.37 -7.35 1.90
N LYS A 97 1.85 -6.16 2.20
CA LYS A 97 0.64 -6.00 3.02
C LYS A 97 -0.54 -5.68 2.12
N ILE A 98 -1.57 -6.53 2.18
CA ILE A 98 -2.67 -6.50 1.22
C ILE A 98 -3.99 -6.88 1.89
N LYS A 99 -5.08 -6.29 1.41
CA LYS A 99 -6.45 -6.69 1.76
C LYS A 99 -7.41 -6.43 0.62
N GLU A 100 -8.54 -7.12 0.63
CA GLU A 100 -9.73 -6.64 -0.06
C GLU A 100 -10.48 -5.68 0.85
N GLY A 101 -11.02 -4.60 0.28
CA GLY A 101 -11.78 -3.64 1.06
C GLY A 101 -12.62 -2.73 0.20
N THR A 102 -13.65 -2.15 0.82
CA THR A 102 -14.45 -1.09 0.21
C THR A 102 -13.81 0.26 0.49
N PHE A 103 -13.79 1.14 -0.50
CA PHE A 103 -13.37 2.52 -0.35
C PHE A 103 -14.42 3.45 -0.95
N ARG A 104 -14.82 4.44 -0.15
CA ARG A 104 -15.70 5.51 -0.55
C ARG A 104 -14.90 6.81 -0.60
N PRO A 105 -14.82 7.48 -1.76
CA PRO A 105 -14.14 8.75 -1.87
C PRO A 105 -14.82 9.82 -0.99
N LYS A 106 -14.04 10.53 -0.18
CA LYS A 106 -14.56 11.53 0.77
C LYS A 106 -14.89 12.88 0.14
N LYS A 107 -14.24 13.23 -0.98
CA LYS A 107 -14.45 14.49 -1.69
C LYS A 107 -15.51 14.32 -2.76
N GLU A 108 -16.38 15.31 -2.91
CA GLU A 108 -17.29 15.41 -4.04
C GLU A 108 -16.46 15.64 -5.30
N PHE A 109 -16.56 14.69 -6.22
CA PHE A 109 -16.05 14.83 -7.57
C PHE A 109 -17.25 15.16 -8.48
N GLU A 110 -17.02 15.86 -9.59
CA GLU A 110 -18.11 16.20 -10.53
C GLU A 110 -18.77 14.96 -11.16
N VAL A 111 -18.06 13.83 -11.11
CA VAL A 111 -18.65 12.50 -11.27
C VAL A 111 -19.05 12.00 -9.89
N ASP A 112 -20.23 11.41 -9.78
CA ASP A 112 -20.81 10.85 -8.56
C ASP A 112 -20.07 9.59 -8.03
N LEU A 113 -18.77 9.76 -7.81
CA LEU A 113 -17.90 8.80 -7.17
C LEU A 113 -18.14 8.80 -5.66
N SER A 114 -18.54 9.93 -5.08
CA SER A 114 -18.78 10.08 -3.65
C SER A 114 -20.02 9.33 -3.18
N LEU A 115 -21.01 9.05 -4.03
CA LEU A 115 -22.13 8.15 -3.70
C LEU A 115 -21.82 6.67 -4.00
N SER A 116 -20.79 6.39 -4.80
CA SER A 116 -20.40 5.02 -5.17
C SER A 116 -19.49 4.38 -4.12
N ASN A 117 -19.78 3.14 -3.73
CA ASN A 117 -18.90 2.34 -2.90
C ASN A 117 -18.13 1.35 -3.79
N PHE A 118 -16.81 1.52 -3.89
CA PHE A 118 -15.96 0.70 -4.76
C PHE A 118 -15.24 -0.37 -3.96
N LYS A 119 -15.10 -1.57 -4.52
CA LYS A 119 -14.31 -2.67 -3.95
C LYS A 119 -12.92 -2.67 -4.57
N PHE A 120 -11.89 -2.63 -3.75
CA PHE A 120 -10.50 -2.60 -4.21
C PHE A 120 -9.69 -3.76 -3.65
N LEU A 121 -8.66 -4.14 -4.40
CA LEU A 121 -7.48 -4.79 -3.84
C LEU A 121 -6.55 -3.69 -3.34
N ILE A 122 -6.43 -3.57 -2.02
CA ILE A 122 -5.72 -2.49 -1.35
C ILE A 122 -4.30 -2.96 -1.02
N LEU A 123 -3.32 -2.31 -1.64
CA LEU A 123 -1.88 -2.52 -1.42
C LEU A 123 -1.42 -1.50 -0.37
N GLU A 124 -1.36 -1.91 0.90
CA GLU A 124 -0.88 -1.05 1.98
C GLU A 124 0.64 -0.97 2.02
N TRP A 125 1.33 -2.03 1.60
CA TRP A 125 2.78 -2.07 1.52
C TRP A 125 3.26 -3.03 0.44
N LEU A 126 4.32 -2.65 -0.28
CA LEU A 126 4.98 -3.53 -1.25
C LEU A 126 6.49 -3.23 -1.28
N THR A 127 7.28 -4.19 -0.82
CA THR A 127 8.73 -4.22 -1.02
C THR A 127 9.08 -5.29 -2.06
N LEU A 128 9.93 -4.93 -3.01
CA LEU A 128 10.49 -5.83 -4.03
C LEU A 128 11.99 -5.60 -4.12
N GLN A 129 12.79 -6.42 -3.45
CA GLN A 129 14.22 -6.17 -3.28
C GLN A 129 15.09 -7.40 -3.50
N ASN A 130 16.36 -7.18 -3.83
CA ASN A 130 17.37 -8.23 -3.90
C ASN A 130 18.33 -8.11 -2.70
N PRO A 131 18.16 -8.92 -1.63
CA PRO A 131 18.99 -8.84 -0.43
C PRO A 131 20.45 -9.27 -0.65
N LEU A 132 20.78 -9.87 -1.79
CA LEU A 132 22.15 -10.26 -2.15
C LEU A 132 22.95 -9.11 -2.79
N LEU A 133 22.28 -8.03 -3.18
CA LEU A 133 22.95 -6.86 -3.75
C LEU A 133 23.20 -5.80 -2.69
N ARG A 134 24.21 -4.97 -2.93
CA ARG A 134 24.51 -3.76 -2.16
C ARG A 134 24.43 -2.56 -3.08
N PHE A 135 24.20 -1.40 -2.49
CA PHE A 135 24.30 -0.14 -3.21
C PHE A 135 25.78 0.18 -3.50
N SER A 136 26.01 0.99 -4.53
CA SER A 136 27.32 1.49 -4.93
C SER A 136 27.22 2.98 -5.25
N LYS A 137 28.33 3.63 -5.60
CA LYS A 137 28.31 5.05 -6.05
C LYS A 137 27.40 5.23 -7.27
N GLU A 138 27.46 4.29 -8.21
CA GLU A 138 26.65 4.28 -9.44
C GLU A 138 25.19 3.88 -9.16
N ARG A 139 24.97 3.08 -8.10
CA ARG A 139 23.66 2.59 -7.69
C ARG A 139 23.39 2.93 -6.23
N SER A 140 23.14 4.20 -5.95
CA SER A 140 22.70 4.68 -4.63
C SER A 140 21.21 4.38 -4.35
N PRO A 141 20.80 4.28 -3.06
CA PRO A 141 19.42 4.03 -2.66
C PRO A 141 18.46 5.17 -3.02
N LEU A 142 17.18 4.84 -3.14
CA LEU A 142 16.08 5.79 -2.96
C LEU A 142 15.67 5.84 -1.48
N PRO A 143 14.99 6.90 -1.02
CA PRO A 143 14.46 6.97 0.33
C PRO A 143 13.71 5.69 0.74
N GLY A 144 14.01 5.16 1.93
CA GLY A 144 13.39 3.94 2.45
C GLY A 144 13.87 2.63 1.84
N GLN A 145 14.81 2.63 0.88
CA GLN A 145 15.36 1.40 0.34
C GLN A 145 16.54 0.86 1.16
N LYS A 146 16.39 -0.36 1.66
CA LYS A 146 17.49 -1.10 2.32
C LYS A 146 18.35 -1.89 1.32
N TYR A 147 17.75 -2.41 0.27
CA TYR A 147 18.44 -3.17 -0.77
C TYR A 147 18.01 -2.73 -2.16
N PRO A 148 18.85 -2.93 -3.19
CA PRO A 148 18.46 -2.63 -4.55
C PRO A 148 17.21 -3.38 -5.01
N GLY A 149 16.29 -2.66 -5.66
CA GLY A 149 15.02 -3.23 -6.11
C GLY A 149 15.16 -4.33 -7.17
N LEU A 150 14.16 -5.22 -7.26
CA LEU A 150 14.13 -6.30 -8.26
C LEU A 150 13.93 -5.80 -9.70
N GLY A 151 13.39 -4.60 -9.91
CA GLY A 151 13.06 -4.09 -11.24
C GLY A 151 11.89 -4.81 -11.90
N SER A 152 11.05 -5.51 -11.12
CA SER A 152 9.91 -6.31 -11.59
C SER A 152 8.55 -5.63 -11.37
N GLY A 153 8.54 -4.33 -11.06
CA GLY A 153 7.33 -3.59 -10.63
C GLY A 153 6.13 -3.77 -11.56
N LYS A 154 6.31 -3.61 -12.88
CA LYS A 154 5.22 -3.82 -13.86
C LYS A 154 4.63 -5.22 -13.80
N LYS A 155 5.49 -6.25 -13.76
CA LYS A 155 5.05 -7.66 -13.73
C LYS A 155 4.26 -7.96 -12.46
N VAL A 156 4.68 -7.38 -11.34
CA VAL A 156 3.97 -7.52 -10.06
C VAL A 156 2.61 -6.82 -10.09
N VAL A 157 2.53 -5.60 -10.65
CA VAL A 157 1.25 -4.92 -10.86
C VAL A 157 0.32 -5.75 -11.76
N ASP A 158 0.83 -6.35 -12.83
CA ASP A 158 0.03 -7.19 -13.73
C ASP A 158 -0.54 -8.44 -13.02
N ILE A 159 0.16 -8.97 -11.99
CA ILE A 159 -0.36 -10.05 -11.14
C ILE A 159 -1.52 -9.54 -10.26
N PHE A 160 -1.38 -8.39 -9.62
CA PHE A 160 -2.46 -7.81 -8.81
C PHE A 160 -3.68 -7.45 -9.65
N VAL A 161 -3.48 -6.92 -10.85
CA VAL A 161 -4.58 -6.68 -11.80
C VAL A 161 -5.29 -7.98 -12.17
N TYR A 162 -4.54 -9.08 -12.34
CA TYR A 162 -5.14 -10.39 -12.60
C TYR A 162 -6.00 -10.87 -11.41
N VAL A 163 -5.48 -10.77 -10.18
CA VAL A 163 -6.23 -11.14 -8.96
C VAL A 163 -7.48 -10.27 -8.80
N ALA A 164 -7.34 -8.96 -8.93
CA ALA A 164 -8.49 -8.04 -8.80
C ALA A 164 -9.57 -8.30 -9.84
N ARG A 165 -9.21 -8.71 -11.08
CA ARG A 165 -10.20 -9.13 -12.08
C ARG A 165 -10.85 -10.47 -11.73
N LEU A 166 -10.09 -11.43 -11.24
CA LEU A 166 -10.59 -12.73 -10.79
C LEU A 166 -11.65 -12.54 -9.70
N ASP A 167 -11.39 -11.63 -8.77
CA ASP A 167 -12.26 -11.27 -7.65
C ASP A 167 -13.34 -10.23 -7.98
N ARG A 168 -13.46 -9.82 -9.26
CA ARG A 168 -14.45 -8.84 -9.74
C ARG A 168 -14.41 -7.51 -8.96
N LEU A 169 -13.21 -7.06 -8.60
CA LEU A 169 -12.98 -5.80 -7.91
C LEU A 169 -12.97 -4.62 -8.91
N ASP A 170 -13.26 -3.42 -8.41
CA ASP A 170 -13.37 -2.18 -9.19
C ASP A 170 -12.01 -1.58 -9.57
N GLY A 171 -10.94 -1.94 -8.84
CA GLY A 171 -9.59 -1.47 -9.10
C GLY A 171 -8.54 -2.00 -8.13
N LEU A 172 -7.32 -1.47 -8.29
CA LEU A 172 -6.29 -1.51 -7.25
C LEU A 172 -6.22 -0.15 -6.56
N LEU A 173 -5.97 -0.15 -5.26
CA LEU A 173 -5.75 1.05 -4.45
C LEU A 173 -4.40 0.94 -3.76
N ALA A 174 -3.60 2.01 -3.80
CA ALA A 174 -2.30 2.08 -3.15
C ALA A 174 -2.07 3.45 -2.51
N PHE A 175 -1.17 3.49 -1.54
CA PHE A 175 -0.76 4.71 -0.83
C PHE A 175 0.76 4.89 -0.98
N PRO A 176 1.24 5.75 -1.89
CA PRO A 176 2.66 5.93 -2.10
C PRO A 176 3.31 6.63 -0.89
N ALA A 177 3.93 5.84 0.00
CA ALA A 177 4.60 6.34 1.21
C ALA A 177 5.71 7.38 0.93
N TYR A 178 6.30 7.34 -0.27
CA TYR A 178 7.32 8.29 -0.71
C TYR A 178 6.94 8.93 -2.04
N PHE A 179 7.37 10.17 -2.26
CA PHE A 179 7.16 10.90 -3.52
C PHE A 179 7.65 10.13 -4.75
N HIS A 180 8.79 9.45 -4.65
CA HIS A 180 9.33 8.68 -5.77
C HIS A 180 8.44 7.47 -6.15
N ASN A 181 7.69 6.92 -5.20
CA ASN A 181 6.69 5.88 -5.49
C ASN A 181 5.56 6.47 -6.32
N ALA A 182 5.07 7.66 -5.98
CA ALA A 182 4.04 8.35 -6.75
C ALA A 182 4.48 8.56 -8.22
N LEU A 183 5.72 9.00 -8.44
CA LEU A 183 6.28 9.14 -9.77
C LEU A 183 6.40 7.80 -10.52
N LEU A 184 6.95 6.76 -9.88
CA LEU A 184 7.12 5.45 -10.52
C LEU A 184 5.79 4.81 -10.92
N PHE A 185 4.77 4.92 -10.04
CA PHE A 185 3.46 4.32 -10.27
C PHE A 185 2.52 5.18 -11.11
N SER A 186 2.80 6.47 -11.31
CA SER A 186 2.00 7.37 -12.18
C SER A 186 1.82 6.88 -13.63
N ARG A 187 2.66 5.94 -14.08
CA ARG A 187 2.54 5.28 -15.39
C ARG A 187 1.35 4.33 -15.51
N TYR A 188 0.85 3.82 -14.38
CA TYR A 188 -0.21 2.80 -14.35
C TYR A 188 -1.40 3.23 -13.51
N PHE A 189 -1.15 4.04 -12.48
CA PHE A 189 -2.16 4.52 -11.56
C PHE A 189 -2.33 6.03 -11.68
N SER A 190 -3.46 6.53 -11.21
CA SER A 190 -3.76 7.95 -11.11
C SER A 190 -4.22 8.28 -9.70
N PHE A 191 -3.85 9.45 -9.18
CA PHE A 191 -4.37 9.91 -7.90
C PHE A 191 -5.86 10.15 -8.03
N LEU A 192 -6.63 9.66 -7.07
CA LEU A 192 -8.07 9.90 -7.06
C LEU A 192 -8.37 11.40 -6.97
N ASN A 193 -7.57 12.13 -6.19
CA ASN A 193 -7.58 13.59 -6.15
C ASN A 193 -6.78 14.20 -7.33
N PRO A 194 -7.42 14.90 -8.28
CA PRO A 194 -6.75 15.49 -9.43
C PRO A 194 -5.77 16.59 -9.02
N GLU A 195 -6.01 17.29 -7.92
CA GLU A 195 -5.08 18.31 -7.44
C GLU A 195 -3.75 17.70 -7.04
N LYS A 196 -3.78 16.54 -6.36
CA LYS A 196 -2.59 15.79 -5.97
C LYS A 196 -1.82 15.25 -7.17
N GLN A 197 -2.53 14.78 -8.21
CA GLN A 197 -1.90 14.40 -9.47
C GLN A 197 -1.19 15.60 -10.12
N GLY A 198 -1.84 16.76 -10.14
CA GLY A 198 -1.28 18.01 -10.64
C GLY A 198 -0.06 18.48 -9.85
N GLU A 199 -0.07 18.32 -8.53
CA GLU A 199 1.05 18.62 -7.62
C GLU A 199 2.29 17.80 -7.96
N VAL A 200 2.15 16.47 -8.08
CA VAL A 200 3.27 15.59 -8.44
C VAL A 200 3.84 15.96 -9.82
N PHE A 201 2.97 16.30 -10.77
CA PHE A 201 3.39 16.76 -12.09
C PHE A 201 4.03 18.15 -12.08
N ALA A 202 3.61 19.05 -11.18
CA ALA A 202 4.22 20.37 -11.03
C ALA A 202 5.64 20.24 -10.47
N ILE A 203 5.84 19.45 -9.41
CA ILE A 203 7.15 19.20 -8.83
C ILE A 203 8.10 18.65 -9.90
N ARG A 204 7.70 17.60 -10.65
CA ARG A 204 8.57 17.04 -11.70
C ARG A 204 8.85 18.03 -12.82
N LYS A 205 7.87 18.86 -13.21
CA LYS A 205 8.00 19.85 -14.28
C LYS A 205 8.90 21.02 -13.88
N SER A 206 8.91 21.44 -12.62
CA SER A 206 9.74 22.54 -12.13
C SER A 206 11.25 22.25 -12.24
N PHE A 207 11.63 20.97 -12.24
CA PHE A 207 13.04 20.57 -12.20
C PHE A 207 13.37 19.54 -13.28
N PRO A 208 13.34 19.91 -14.57
CA PRO A 208 13.59 18.98 -15.68
C PRO A 208 14.98 18.34 -15.59
N ASP A 209 15.99 19.14 -15.22
CA ASP A 209 17.41 18.76 -15.17
C ASP A 209 17.82 18.05 -13.87
N VAL A 210 16.96 18.08 -12.85
CA VAL A 210 17.21 17.34 -11.61
C VAL A 210 16.84 15.88 -11.81
N SER A 211 17.79 14.99 -11.55
CA SER A 211 17.56 13.56 -11.72
C SER A 211 16.43 13.07 -10.82
N PHE A 212 15.70 12.06 -11.28
CA PHE A 212 14.63 11.42 -10.52
C PHE A 212 15.05 11.04 -9.09
N LYS A 213 16.26 10.49 -8.94
CA LYS A 213 16.79 10.06 -7.64
C LYS A 213 17.09 11.24 -6.73
N GLN A 214 17.73 12.28 -7.26
CA GLN A 214 18.04 13.49 -6.50
C GLN A 214 16.77 14.18 -6.03
N LEU A 215 15.77 14.31 -6.91
CA LEU A 215 14.47 14.90 -6.55
C LEU A 215 13.74 14.09 -5.46
N ALA A 216 13.85 12.75 -5.49
CA ALA A 216 13.31 11.90 -4.43
C ALA A 216 13.93 12.21 -3.05
N TRP A 217 15.24 12.41 -3.00
CA TRP A 217 15.95 12.78 -1.78
C TRP A 217 15.67 14.21 -1.33
N ILE A 218 15.63 15.17 -2.25
CA ILE A 218 15.27 16.57 -1.94
C ILE A 218 13.91 16.65 -1.25
N VAL A 219 12.90 15.95 -1.77
CA VAL A 219 11.56 15.90 -1.18
C VAL A 219 11.57 15.19 0.17
N HIS A 220 12.28 14.06 0.28
CA HIS A 220 12.36 13.28 1.52
C HIS A 220 13.08 14.03 2.65
N LEU A 221 14.11 14.80 2.32
CA LEU A 221 14.90 15.60 3.25
C LEU A 221 14.26 16.96 3.57
N SER A 222 13.04 17.22 3.09
CA SER A 222 12.33 18.47 3.32
C SER A 222 13.11 19.71 2.85
N CYS A 223 13.83 19.58 1.73
CA CYS A 223 14.57 20.69 1.09
C CYS A 223 13.86 21.21 -0.17
N LEU A 224 12.58 20.88 -0.34
CA LEU A 224 11.72 21.47 -1.36
C LEU A 224 10.83 22.52 -0.70
N LYS A 225 10.65 23.68 -1.35
CA LYS A 225 9.80 24.77 -0.88
C LYS A 225 8.66 25.07 -1.84
N GLU A 226 7.56 25.54 -1.29
CA GLU A 226 6.42 26.12 -2.01
C GLU A 226 6.64 27.62 -2.28
N LYS A 227 5.70 28.27 -2.97
CA LYS A 227 5.80 29.68 -3.42
C LYS A 227 6.03 30.69 -2.27
N ASP A 228 5.53 30.39 -1.09
CA ASP A 228 5.58 31.21 0.12
C ASP A 228 6.80 30.91 1.00
N GLU A 229 7.84 30.27 0.44
CA GLU A 229 9.03 29.79 1.15
C GLU A 229 8.74 28.72 2.22
N LYS A 230 7.49 28.23 2.30
CA LYS A 230 7.14 27.14 3.19
C LYS A 230 7.75 25.83 2.71
N ILE A 231 8.24 25.03 3.67
CA ILE A 231 8.74 23.68 3.40
C ILE A 231 7.60 22.82 2.88
N TYR A 232 7.81 22.20 1.72
CA TYR A 232 6.91 21.19 1.17
C TYR A 232 7.10 19.86 1.91
N GLU A 233 5.99 19.28 2.33
CA GLU A 233 5.96 17.96 2.97
C GLU A 233 5.18 16.97 2.11
N TRP A 234 5.80 15.82 1.83
CA TRP A 234 5.11 14.74 1.12
C TRP A 234 3.98 14.17 1.97
N LYS A 235 2.74 14.35 1.50
CA LYS A 235 1.55 13.67 2.04
C LYS A 235 1.04 12.63 1.04
N ALA A 236 0.96 11.37 1.46
CA ALA A 236 0.42 10.31 0.62
C ALA A 236 -1.11 10.44 0.49
N GLU A 237 -1.63 10.20 -0.72
CA GLU A 237 -3.07 10.12 -1.01
C GLU A 237 -3.36 8.89 -1.87
N GLU A 238 -4.65 8.58 -2.05
CA GLU A 238 -5.14 7.42 -2.78
C GLU A 238 -4.71 7.41 -4.25
N LEU A 239 -3.96 6.39 -4.62
CA LEU A 239 -3.50 6.12 -5.98
C LEU A 239 -4.23 4.89 -6.54
N VAL A 240 -4.92 5.04 -7.66
CA VAL A 240 -5.88 4.04 -8.17
C VAL A 240 -5.50 3.51 -9.56
N TYR A 241 -5.58 2.19 -9.72
CA TYR A 241 -5.61 1.54 -11.03
C TYR A 241 -7.07 1.15 -11.34
N PRO A 242 -7.74 1.84 -12.28
CA PRO A 242 -9.18 1.64 -12.51
C PRO A 242 -9.46 0.39 -13.37
N LEU A 243 -10.33 -0.51 -12.89
CA LEU A 243 -10.78 -1.69 -13.65
C LEU A 243 -12.20 -1.53 -14.19
N ASN A 244 -13.10 -0.91 -13.41
CA ASN A 244 -14.49 -0.70 -13.83
C ASN A 244 -14.67 0.49 -14.79
N LYS A 245 -15.86 0.60 -15.40
CA LYS A 245 -16.17 1.67 -16.36
C LYS A 245 -16.31 3.05 -15.69
N THR A 246 -16.84 3.11 -14.47
CA THR A 246 -17.09 4.36 -13.73
C THR A 246 -15.79 5.08 -13.39
N LEU A 247 -14.83 4.39 -12.77
CA LEU A 247 -13.52 4.94 -12.43
C LEU A 247 -12.74 5.32 -13.70
N LYS A 248 -12.76 4.48 -14.75
CA LYS A 248 -12.12 4.83 -16.03
C LYS A 248 -12.72 6.09 -16.64
N ARG A 249 -14.04 6.26 -16.62
CA ARG A 249 -14.71 7.46 -17.11
C ARG A 249 -14.27 8.69 -16.32
N TYR A 250 -14.17 8.56 -14.99
CA TYR A 250 -13.68 9.63 -14.14
C TYR A 250 -12.26 10.08 -14.51
N PHE A 251 -11.28 9.16 -14.55
CA PHE A 251 -9.89 9.50 -14.87
C PHE A 251 -9.71 10.02 -16.31
N ASN A 252 -10.59 9.61 -17.24
CA ASN A 252 -10.60 10.10 -18.61
C ASN A 252 -11.46 11.36 -18.82
N SER A 253 -12.16 11.86 -17.79
CA SER A 253 -13.05 13.02 -17.93
C SER A 253 -12.28 14.30 -18.24
N LYS A 254 -12.96 15.24 -18.93
CA LYS A 254 -12.40 16.57 -19.18
C LYS A 254 -12.13 17.31 -17.87
N ASP A 255 -13.02 17.15 -16.88
CA ASP A 255 -12.95 17.88 -15.62
C ASP A 255 -11.80 17.40 -14.74
N TYR A 256 -11.59 16.08 -14.63
CA TYR A 256 -10.39 15.53 -13.98
C TYR A 256 -9.13 16.12 -14.62
N ASN A 257 -9.00 16.04 -15.94
CA ASN A 257 -7.83 16.54 -16.67
C ASN A 257 -7.65 18.06 -16.55
N LYS A 258 -8.75 18.81 -16.51
CA LYS A 258 -8.74 20.27 -16.29
C LYS A 258 -8.19 20.60 -14.91
N LYS A 259 -8.71 19.96 -13.85
CA LYS A 259 -8.24 20.14 -12.46
C LYS A 259 -6.77 19.76 -12.28
N VAL A 260 -6.32 18.67 -12.91
CA VAL A 260 -4.89 18.29 -12.93
C VAL A 260 -4.05 19.41 -13.53
N LYS A 261 -4.43 19.94 -14.69
CA LYS A 261 -3.70 21.01 -15.39
C LYS A 261 -3.72 22.32 -14.62
N GLU A 262 -4.86 22.68 -14.01
CA GLU A 262 -5.01 23.88 -13.19
C GLU A 262 -4.11 23.81 -11.95
N SER A 263 -4.18 22.71 -11.20
CA SER A 263 -3.27 22.46 -10.07
C SER A 263 -1.81 22.53 -10.50
N GLN A 264 -1.46 21.86 -11.60
CA GLN A 264 -0.09 21.86 -12.11
C GLN A 264 0.43 23.26 -12.47
N LYS A 265 -0.42 24.12 -13.06
CA LYS A 265 -0.05 25.49 -13.45
C LYS A 265 0.06 26.44 -12.25
N ARG A 266 -0.82 26.26 -11.26
CA ARG A 266 -0.92 27.10 -10.07
C ARG A 266 0.27 26.90 -9.13
N LEU A 267 0.71 25.66 -8.98
CA LEU A 267 1.78 25.30 -8.04
C LEU A 267 3.16 25.69 -8.58
N LYS A 268 3.99 26.22 -7.68
CA LYS A 268 5.37 26.63 -7.95
C LYS A 268 6.24 26.09 -6.83
N PHE A 269 7.41 25.59 -7.19
CA PHE A 269 8.34 24.97 -6.27
C PHE A 269 9.75 25.51 -6.52
N SER A 270 10.52 25.64 -5.44
CA SER A 270 11.96 25.92 -5.46
C SER A 270 12.70 24.85 -4.65
N ILE A 271 13.97 24.64 -4.96
CA ILE A 271 14.84 23.73 -4.21
C ILE A 271 15.75 24.57 -3.33
N ASP A 272 15.81 24.23 -2.05
CA ASP A 272 16.82 24.74 -1.14
C ASP A 272 18.10 23.90 -1.29
N TRP A 273 19.00 24.38 -2.15
CA TRP A 273 20.25 23.67 -2.47
C TRP A 273 21.24 23.64 -1.31
N GLU A 274 21.21 24.64 -0.43
CA GLU A 274 22.05 24.67 0.76
C GLU A 274 21.58 23.63 1.78
N CYS A 275 20.27 23.57 2.04
CA CYS A 275 19.65 22.50 2.82
C CYS A 275 20.03 21.12 2.28
N TYR A 276 19.90 20.93 0.96
CA TYR A 276 20.15 19.63 0.35
C TYR A 276 21.61 19.21 0.48
N LYS A 277 22.57 20.11 0.19
CA LYS A 277 24.01 19.82 0.36
C LYS A 277 24.33 19.45 1.81
N LYS A 278 23.91 20.29 2.77
CA LYS A 278 24.16 20.06 4.20
C LYS A 278 23.63 18.69 4.66
N LYS A 279 22.37 18.37 4.35
CA LYS A 279 21.77 17.09 4.76
C LYS A 279 22.35 15.89 4.03
N GLN A 280 22.84 16.07 2.80
CA GLN A 280 23.51 15.01 2.06
C GLN A 280 24.85 14.64 2.71
N ASP A 281 25.61 15.64 3.16
CA ASP A 281 26.89 15.44 3.86
C ASP A 281 26.67 14.74 5.21
N GLU A 282 25.67 15.18 5.99
CA GLU A 282 25.27 14.53 7.26
C GLU A 282 24.87 13.05 7.07
N GLN A 283 24.18 12.71 5.99
CA GLN A 283 23.85 11.30 5.67
C GLN A 283 25.05 10.49 5.17
N GLY A 284 26.03 11.15 4.53
CA GLY A 284 27.28 10.51 4.12
C GLY A 284 28.16 10.15 5.32
N GLU A 285 28.15 10.98 6.36
CA GLU A 285 28.90 10.76 7.61
C GLU A 285 28.24 9.72 8.53
N GLN A 286 26.92 9.58 8.47
CA GLN A 286 26.17 8.61 9.29
C GLN A 286 26.13 7.18 8.74
N GLY A 287 26.77 6.92 7.59
CA GLY A 287 27.01 5.56 7.07
C GLY A 287 25.75 4.81 6.64
N VAL A 288 25.54 4.73 5.32
CA VAL A 288 24.72 3.68 4.68
C VAL A 288 25.44 2.33 4.74
#